data_AF-A0A0D2MD45-F1
#
_entry.id   AF-A0A0D2MD45-F1
#
_cell.length_a   1.000
_cell.length_b   1.000
_cell.length_c   1.000
_cell.angle_alpha   90.00
_cell.angle_beta   90.00
_cell.angle_gamma   90.00
#
_symmetry.space_group_name_H-M   'P 1'
#
loop_
_entity.id
_entity.type
_entity.pdbx_description
1 polymer ?
#
loop_
_entity_poly.entity_id
_entity_poly.type
_entity_poly.pdbx_seq_one_letter_code
_entity_poly.pdbx_strand_id
1 'polypeptide(L)'
;MISTRSVGARVRSSNHHWRHLAACARVAATARRQVVARASASTDRLQRVLSDIDSINSQDPRKTTWQGEELPYELAYSRWLSEWVARLQPSPSDELLIVARGQHVARWKSPRDTYPEGRAGYLKWRADLKRAHADTVAGLMAEAGYPEAAVSRVKRMINKLDLMTDEENQVVEDALCLVFLEHQFAELLEKEGADKARAGAGEGRREREGWAPQQTQQRMVDIVRKTWGKMGEKGRAAALKLALSPAEADVVQRALSG
;
A
#
# COMPACT_ATOMS: atom_id res chain seq x y z
N MET A 1 -5.23 -47.07 -85.04
CA MET A 1 -5.49 -46.84 -83.60
C MET A 1 -4.17 -47.03 -82.86
N ILE A 2 -3.52 -45.93 -82.50
CA ILE A 2 -2.22 -45.94 -81.80
C ILE A 2 -2.53 -45.75 -80.31
N SER A 3 -2.17 -46.72 -79.48
CA SER A 3 -2.35 -46.68 -78.01
C SER A 3 -0.99 -46.44 -77.36
N THR A 4 -0.83 -45.28 -76.73
CA THR A 4 0.33 -44.93 -75.91
C THR A 4 0.08 -45.36 -74.46
N ARG A 5 0.96 -46.20 -73.91
CA ARG A 5 1.00 -46.51 -72.46
C ARG A 5 1.87 -45.48 -71.76
N SER A 6 1.32 -44.82 -70.74
CA SER A 6 2.06 -43.97 -69.79
C SER A 6 2.46 -44.80 -68.56
N VAL A 7 3.72 -44.69 -68.16
CA VAL A 7 4.31 -45.29 -66.96
C VAL A 7 4.20 -44.30 -65.81
N GLY A 8 3.42 -44.64 -64.77
CA GLY A 8 3.32 -43.85 -63.55
C GLY A 8 4.37 -44.24 -62.51
N ALA A 9 5.34 -43.35 -62.26
CA ALA A 9 6.27 -43.47 -61.14
C ALA A 9 5.60 -43.02 -59.83
N ARG A 10 5.62 -43.89 -58.81
CA ARG A 10 5.02 -43.64 -57.50
C ARG A 10 6.08 -43.05 -56.55
N VAL A 11 6.04 -41.74 -56.31
CA VAL A 11 6.88 -41.08 -55.30
C VAL A 11 6.30 -41.33 -53.90
N ARG A 12 7.07 -41.99 -53.02
CA ARG A 12 6.75 -42.11 -51.59
C ARG A 12 7.12 -40.80 -50.89
N SER A 13 6.11 -40.05 -50.44
CA SER A 13 6.28 -38.89 -49.57
C SER A 13 6.60 -39.34 -48.13
N SER A 14 7.68 -38.81 -47.56
CA SER A 14 8.19 -39.11 -46.23
C SER A 14 7.43 -38.33 -45.15
N ASN A 15 6.63 -39.05 -44.36
CA ASN A 15 5.74 -38.55 -43.28
C ASN A 15 6.44 -37.95 -42.03
N HIS A 16 7.73 -37.65 -42.07
CA HIS A 16 8.49 -37.28 -40.86
C HIS A 16 8.43 -35.78 -40.52
N HIS A 17 8.28 -34.88 -41.49
CA HIS A 17 8.29 -33.42 -41.23
C HIS A 17 7.03 -32.90 -40.52
N TRP A 18 5.85 -33.47 -40.80
CA TRP A 18 4.58 -33.03 -40.19
C TRP A 18 4.48 -33.36 -38.70
N ARG A 19 5.15 -34.42 -38.24
CA ARG A 19 5.12 -34.84 -36.83
C ARG A 19 5.88 -33.88 -35.92
N HIS A 20 6.98 -33.29 -36.39
CA HIS A 20 7.79 -32.34 -35.61
C HIS A 20 7.10 -30.98 -35.42
N LEU A 21 6.50 -30.42 -36.48
CA LEU A 21 5.76 -29.15 -36.37
C LEU A 21 4.53 -29.26 -35.45
N ALA A 22 3.79 -30.36 -35.54
CA ALA A 22 2.65 -30.63 -34.65
C ALA A 22 3.05 -30.91 -33.19
N ALA A 23 4.28 -31.38 -32.93
CA ALA A 23 4.81 -31.55 -31.58
C ALA A 23 5.20 -30.20 -30.95
N CYS A 24 5.92 -29.34 -31.70
CA CYS A 24 6.28 -27.99 -31.24
C CYS A 24 5.05 -27.13 -30.91
N ALA A 25 4.01 -27.17 -31.75
CA ALA A 25 2.76 -26.42 -31.50
C ALA A 25 2.03 -26.88 -30.22
N ARG A 26 2.06 -28.18 -29.91
CA ARG A 26 1.47 -28.74 -28.68
C ARG A 26 2.22 -28.32 -27.42
N VAL A 27 3.56 -28.35 -27.44
CA VAL A 27 4.40 -27.88 -26.32
C VAL A 27 4.15 -26.39 -26.04
N ALA A 28 4.10 -25.55 -27.08
CA ALA A 28 3.80 -24.13 -26.94
C ALA A 28 2.38 -23.85 -26.40
N ALA A 29 1.38 -24.63 -26.81
CA ALA A 29 0.01 -24.52 -26.29
C ALA A 29 -0.09 -24.94 -24.81
N THR A 30 0.64 -25.99 -24.39
CA THR A 30 0.70 -26.41 -22.98
C THR A 30 1.39 -25.35 -22.11
N ALA A 31 2.52 -24.80 -22.56
CA ALA A 31 3.22 -23.73 -21.85
C ALA A 31 2.32 -22.48 -21.69
N ARG A 32 1.60 -22.07 -22.75
CA ARG A 32 0.63 -20.96 -22.68
C ARG A 32 -0.50 -21.25 -21.70
N ARG A 33 -1.08 -22.46 -21.70
CA ARG A 33 -2.12 -22.85 -20.73
C ARG A 33 -1.61 -22.83 -19.28
N GLN A 34 -0.38 -23.28 -19.05
CA GLN A 34 0.25 -23.23 -17.73
C GLN A 34 0.50 -21.80 -17.25
N VAL A 35 0.94 -20.90 -18.14
CA VAL A 35 1.11 -19.47 -17.82
C VAL A 35 -0.23 -18.83 -17.46
N VAL A 36 -1.28 -19.07 -18.25
CA VAL A 36 -2.63 -18.53 -17.97
C VAL A 36 -3.20 -19.08 -16.66
N ALA A 37 -3.08 -20.39 -16.40
CA ALA A 37 -3.54 -21.00 -15.15
C ALA A 37 -2.78 -20.45 -13.93
N ARG A 38 -1.46 -20.24 -14.06
CA ARG A 38 -0.64 -19.64 -13.00
C ARG A 38 -1.00 -18.18 -12.75
N ALA A 39 -1.31 -17.41 -13.80
CA ALA A 39 -1.78 -16.04 -13.66
C ALA A 39 -3.17 -15.97 -12.99
N SER A 40 -4.11 -16.83 -13.39
CA SER A 40 -5.43 -16.93 -12.74
C SER A 40 -5.32 -17.31 -11.27
N ALA A 41 -4.53 -18.34 -10.95
CA ALA A 41 -4.30 -18.75 -9.57
C ALA A 41 -3.61 -17.66 -8.74
N SER A 42 -2.77 -16.82 -9.37
CA SER A 42 -2.17 -15.64 -8.71
C SER A 42 -3.21 -14.58 -8.39
N THR A 43 -4.11 -14.29 -9.32
CA THR A 43 -5.22 -13.37 -9.11
C THR A 43 -6.14 -13.87 -8.00
N ASP A 44 -6.47 -15.18 -7.99
CA ASP A 44 -7.39 -15.76 -7.00
C ASP A 44 -6.83 -15.68 -5.57
N ARG A 45 -5.54 -16.03 -5.37
CA ARG A 45 -4.90 -15.90 -4.04
C ARG A 45 -4.79 -14.46 -3.59
N LEU A 46 -4.46 -13.54 -4.50
CA LEU A 46 -4.35 -12.12 -4.19
C LEU A 46 -5.71 -11.59 -3.73
N GLN A 47 -6.77 -11.83 -4.51
CA GLN A 47 -8.12 -11.39 -4.17
C GLN A 47 -8.59 -11.96 -2.83
N ARG A 48 -8.27 -13.23 -2.54
CA ARG A 48 -8.54 -13.82 -1.22
C ARG A 48 -7.88 -13.05 -0.09
N VAL A 49 -6.56 -12.82 -0.16
CA VAL A 49 -5.84 -12.08 0.90
C VAL A 49 -6.39 -10.66 1.08
N LEU A 50 -6.64 -9.94 -0.01
CA LEU A 50 -7.20 -8.58 0.05
C LEU A 50 -8.60 -8.59 0.68
N SER A 51 -9.45 -9.55 0.32
CA SER A 51 -10.80 -9.71 0.90
C SER A 51 -10.73 -10.06 2.39
N ASP A 52 -9.81 -10.92 2.80
CA ASP A 52 -9.65 -11.29 4.21
C ASP A 52 -9.19 -10.10 5.05
N ILE A 53 -8.29 -9.25 4.52
CA ILE A 53 -7.89 -7.99 5.15
C ILE A 53 -9.08 -7.01 5.22
N ASP A 54 -9.83 -6.83 4.13
CA ASP A 54 -11.02 -5.97 4.09
C ASP A 54 -12.08 -6.45 5.11
N SER A 55 -12.28 -7.76 5.25
CA SER A 55 -13.19 -8.36 6.22
C SER A 55 -12.78 -8.07 7.67
N ILE A 56 -11.49 -8.14 7.96
CA ILE A 56 -10.94 -7.73 9.27
C ILE A 56 -11.22 -6.24 9.47
N ASN A 57 -10.76 -5.38 8.54
CA ASN A 57 -10.86 -3.92 8.65
C ASN A 57 -12.30 -3.40 8.69
N SER A 58 -13.26 -4.15 8.15
CA SER A 58 -14.68 -3.84 8.22
C SER A 58 -15.24 -3.88 9.64
N GLN A 59 -14.51 -4.50 10.58
CA GLN A 59 -14.89 -4.59 12.00
C GLN A 59 -14.42 -3.38 12.83
N ASP A 60 -13.78 -2.37 12.21
CA ASP A 60 -13.45 -1.12 12.90
C ASP A 60 -14.74 -0.37 13.28
N PRO A 61 -14.99 -0.10 14.57
CA PRO A 61 -16.18 0.63 14.99
C PRO A 61 -16.14 2.11 14.61
N ARG A 62 -14.96 2.67 14.36
CA ARG A 62 -14.82 4.08 13.94
C ARG A 62 -15.22 4.21 12.49
N LYS A 63 -15.84 5.33 12.15
CA LYS A 63 -16.33 5.61 10.80
C LYS A 63 -15.62 6.81 10.18
N THR A 64 -15.58 6.84 8.86
CA THR A 64 -15.21 8.00 8.05
C THR A 64 -16.08 8.03 6.80
N THR A 65 -16.27 9.21 6.23
CA THR A 65 -16.94 9.36 4.94
C THR A 65 -15.90 9.46 3.84
N TRP A 66 -16.06 8.68 2.78
CA TRP A 66 -15.22 8.74 1.58
C TRP A 66 -16.06 8.47 0.34
N GLN A 67 -15.91 9.32 -0.69
CA GLN A 67 -16.70 9.27 -1.93
C GLN A 67 -18.23 9.24 -1.71
N GLY A 68 -18.71 9.88 -0.64
CA GLY A 68 -20.13 9.92 -0.29
C GLY A 68 -20.65 8.70 0.47
N GLU A 69 -19.79 7.71 0.77
CA GLU A 69 -20.15 6.53 1.55
C GLU A 69 -19.52 6.57 2.96
N GLU A 70 -20.28 6.14 3.97
CA GLU A 70 -19.75 5.94 5.31
C GLU A 70 -19.12 4.55 5.43
N LEU A 71 -17.85 4.48 5.80
CA LEU A 71 -17.05 3.26 5.88
C LEU A 71 -16.37 3.12 7.25
N PRO A 72 -16.11 1.89 7.73
CA PRO A 72 -15.15 1.64 8.79
C PRO A 72 -13.79 2.29 8.49
N TYR A 73 -13.18 2.96 9.48
CA TYR A 73 -12.02 3.83 9.27
C TYR A 73 -10.83 3.07 8.67
N GLU A 74 -10.38 1.95 9.27
CA GLU A 74 -9.25 1.21 8.70
C GLU A 74 -9.58 0.57 7.34
N LEU A 75 -10.86 0.29 7.02
CA LEU A 75 -11.25 -0.18 5.68
C LEU A 75 -11.02 0.94 4.65
N ALA A 76 -11.55 2.13 4.92
CA ALA A 76 -11.33 3.30 4.07
C ALA A 76 -9.83 3.61 3.93
N TYR A 77 -9.09 3.63 5.04
CA TYR A 77 -7.65 3.86 5.05
C TYR A 77 -6.89 2.89 4.12
N SER A 78 -7.19 1.60 4.23
CA SER A 78 -6.53 0.58 3.40
C SER A 78 -6.84 0.72 1.91
N ARG A 79 -8.03 1.23 1.56
CA ARG A 79 -8.44 1.54 0.19
C ARG A 79 -7.73 2.79 -0.34
N TRP A 80 -7.64 3.86 0.46
CA TRP A 80 -6.85 5.06 0.12
C TRP A 80 -5.40 4.71 -0.21
N LEU A 81 -4.78 3.90 0.66
CA LEU A 81 -3.40 3.49 0.47
C LEU A 81 -3.23 2.64 -0.80
N SER A 82 -4.17 1.73 -1.07
CA SER A 82 -4.18 0.93 -2.30
C SER A 82 -4.33 1.79 -3.56
N GLU A 83 -5.19 2.81 -3.54
CA GLU A 83 -5.34 3.73 -4.67
C GLU A 83 -4.06 4.51 -4.94
N TRP A 84 -3.39 5.01 -3.91
CA TRP A 84 -2.12 5.72 -4.08
C TRP A 84 -1.03 4.81 -4.64
N VAL A 85 -0.93 3.58 -4.15
CA VAL A 85 0.01 2.59 -4.69
C VAL A 85 -0.25 2.33 -6.17
N ALA A 86 -1.52 2.14 -6.58
CA ALA A 86 -1.87 1.93 -7.98
C ALA A 86 -1.53 3.14 -8.88
N ARG A 87 -1.62 4.37 -8.36
CA ARG A 87 -1.24 5.60 -9.07
C ARG A 87 0.28 5.75 -9.20
N LEU A 88 1.05 5.35 -8.19
CA LEU A 88 2.51 5.49 -8.14
C LEU A 88 3.27 4.37 -8.87
N GLN A 89 2.68 3.17 -8.91
CA GLN A 89 3.25 1.98 -9.52
C GLN A 89 2.21 1.31 -10.44
N PRO A 90 2.29 1.52 -11.77
CA PRO A 90 1.31 0.97 -12.72
C PRO A 90 1.29 -0.55 -12.82
N SER A 91 2.37 -1.23 -12.44
CA SER A 91 2.45 -2.70 -12.44
C SER A 91 2.96 -3.22 -11.09
N PRO A 92 2.17 -3.10 -10.02
CA PRO A 92 2.60 -3.47 -8.67
C PRO A 92 2.66 -4.99 -8.52
N SER A 93 3.57 -5.48 -7.68
CA SER A 93 3.55 -6.88 -7.25
C SER A 93 2.34 -7.20 -6.37
N ASP A 94 2.00 -8.49 -6.25
CA ASP A 94 1.03 -8.97 -5.27
C ASP A 94 1.44 -8.52 -3.85
N GLU A 95 2.73 -8.64 -3.52
CA GLU A 95 3.28 -8.27 -2.21
C GLU A 95 3.07 -6.78 -1.92
N LEU A 96 3.30 -5.89 -2.89
CA LEU A 96 3.06 -4.46 -2.75
C LEU A 96 1.57 -4.15 -2.53
N LEU A 97 0.68 -4.79 -3.29
CA LEU A 97 -0.77 -4.62 -3.11
C LEU A 97 -1.24 -5.11 -1.74
N ILE A 98 -0.71 -6.25 -1.28
CA ILE A 98 -1.02 -6.83 0.03
C ILE A 98 -0.49 -5.94 1.16
N VAL A 99 0.73 -5.41 1.06
CA VAL A 99 1.27 -4.46 2.03
C VAL A 99 0.40 -3.20 2.10
N ALA A 100 0.05 -2.62 0.95
CA ALA A 100 -0.81 -1.43 0.90
C ALA A 100 -2.16 -1.67 1.58
N ARG A 101 -2.77 -2.83 1.32
CA ARG A 101 -4.05 -3.17 1.92
C ARG A 101 -3.94 -3.51 3.42
N GLY A 102 -2.85 -4.16 3.82
CA GLY A 102 -2.63 -4.68 5.17
C GLY A 102 -1.84 -3.79 6.12
N GLN A 103 -1.34 -2.64 5.67
CA GLN A 103 -0.35 -1.82 6.41
C GLN A 103 -0.78 -1.48 7.84
N HIS A 104 -2.07 -1.22 8.05
CA HIS A 104 -2.70 -0.92 9.35
C HIS A 104 -3.82 -1.92 9.71
N VAL A 105 -3.75 -3.16 9.23
CA VAL A 105 -4.80 -4.16 9.48
C VAL A 105 -5.08 -4.32 10.98
N ALA A 106 -6.35 -4.33 11.39
CA ALA A 106 -6.73 -4.50 12.80
C ALA A 106 -6.24 -3.42 13.78
N ARG A 107 -5.78 -2.26 13.31
CA ARG A 107 -5.14 -1.24 14.16
C ARG A 107 -6.03 -0.69 15.28
N TRP A 108 -7.34 -0.59 15.08
CA TRP A 108 -8.29 -0.13 16.12
C TRP A 108 -8.28 -1.03 17.37
N LYS A 109 -7.82 -2.28 17.26
CA LYS A 109 -7.70 -3.21 18.41
C LYS A 109 -6.53 -2.88 19.33
N SER A 110 -5.65 -1.94 18.96
CA SER A 110 -4.52 -1.51 19.79
C SER A 110 -4.43 0.03 19.89
N PRO A 111 -5.37 0.66 20.62
CA PRO A 111 -5.39 2.11 20.83
C PRO A 111 -4.12 2.64 21.51
N ARG A 112 -3.72 3.88 21.22
CA ARG A 112 -2.48 4.49 21.76
C ARG A 112 -2.52 4.61 23.28
N ASP A 113 -3.65 4.95 23.87
CA ASP A 113 -3.82 5.17 25.31
C ASP A 113 -3.65 3.89 26.16
N THR A 114 -3.59 2.71 25.55
CA THR A 114 -3.25 1.45 26.22
C THR A 114 -1.76 1.30 26.58
N TYR A 115 -0.91 2.27 26.21
CA TYR A 115 0.53 2.29 26.51
C TYR A 115 0.90 3.54 27.33
N PRO A 116 1.97 3.49 28.15
CA PRO A 116 2.42 4.64 28.94
C PRO A 116 2.62 5.91 28.10
N GLU A 117 2.43 7.08 28.71
CA GLU A 117 2.71 8.37 28.07
C GLU A 117 4.20 8.56 27.76
N GLY A 118 4.51 9.58 26.97
CA GLY A 118 5.88 9.93 26.59
C GLY A 118 6.46 9.10 25.44
N ARG A 119 7.71 9.44 25.09
CA ARG A 119 8.40 8.92 23.90
C ARG A 119 8.61 7.40 23.95
N ALA A 120 9.03 6.86 25.10
CA ALA A 120 9.31 5.44 25.25
C ALA A 120 8.06 4.58 25.02
N GLY A 121 6.93 4.94 25.65
CA GLY A 121 5.65 4.26 25.46
C GLY A 121 5.14 4.35 24.03
N TYR A 122 5.28 5.52 23.39
CA TYR A 122 4.94 5.68 21.96
C TYR A 122 5.78 4.78 21.04
N LEU A 123 7.10 4.71 21.24
CA LEU A 123 7.98 3.88 20.42
C LEU A 123 7.67 2.39 20.59
N LYS A 124 7.40 1.95 21.83
CA LYS A 124 6.96 0.57 22.10
C LYS A 124 5.65 0.25 21.39
N TRP A 125 4.63 1.08 21.55
CA TRP A 125 3.34 0.92 20.87
C TRP A 125 3.50 0.83 19.35
N ARG A 126 4.31 1.71 18.74
CA ARG A 126 4.56 1.67 17.29
C ARG A 126 5.28 0.39 16.85
N ALA A 127 6.21 -0.13 17.65
CA ALA A 127 6.89 -1.39 17.34
C ALA A 127 5.93 -2.58 17.43
N ASP A 128 5.11 -2.64 18.49
CA ASP A 128 4.14 -3.71 18.70
C ASP A 128 3.05 -3.71 17.63
N LEU A 129 2.54 -2.53 17.24
CA LEU A 129 1.60 -2.38 16.12
C LEU A 129 2.13 -2.97 14.82
N LYS A 130 3.33 -2.54 14.40
CA LYS A 130 3.93 -3.00 13.14
C LYS A 130 4.13 -4.52 13.12
N ARG A 131 4.54 -5.10 14.25
CA ARG A 131 4.67 -6.56 14.40
C ARG A 131 3.31 -7.25 14.26
N ALA A 132 2.29 -6.78 14.98
CA ALA A 132 0.95 -7.37 14.91
C ALA A 132 0.34 -7.29 13.50
N HIS A 133 0.50 -6.17 12.80
CA HIS A 133 0.06 -6.03 11.40
C HIS A 133 0.79 -7.03 10.48
N ALA A 134 2.13 -7.08 10.59
CA ALA A 134 2.94 -7.98 9.78
C ALA A 134 2.58 -9.46 10.02
N ASP A 135 2.39 -9.86 11.28
CA ASP A 135 2.03 -11.24 11.62
C ASP A 135 0.62 -11.61 11.13
N THR A 136 -0.34 -10.68 11.22
CA THR A 136 -1.70 -10.87 10.70
C THR A 136 -1.68 -11.09 9.19
N VAL A 137 -1.05 -10.17 8.44
CA VAL A 137 -0.97 -10.27 6.98
C VAL A 137 -0.20 -11.51 6.54
N ALA A 138 0.90 -11.84 7.22
CA ALA A 138 1.68 -13.04 6.94
C ALA A 138 0.88 -14.33 7.09
N GLY A 139 0.05 -14.43 8.15
CA GLY A 139 -0.85 -15.56 8.35
C GLY A 139 -1.83 -15.72 7.19
N LEU A 140 -2.51 -14.63 6.79
CA LEU A 140 -3.44 -14.64 5.65
C LEU A 140 -2.76 -15.06 4.34
N MET A 141 -1.56 -14.55 4.09
CA MET A 141 -0.79 -14.93 2.91
C MET A 141 -0.40 -16.41 2.92
N ALA A 142 0.06 -16.94 4.06
CA ALA A 142 0.42 -18.34 4.20
C ALA A 142 -0.81 -19.25 3.97
N GLU A 143 -1.96 -18.90 4.55
CA GLU A 143 -3.22 -19.63 4.33
C GLU A 143 -3.70 -19.57 2.87
N ALA A 144 -3.39 -18.50 2.15
CA ALA A 144 -3.65 -18.35 0.72
C ALA A 144 -2.60 -19.04 -0.18
N GLY A 145 -1.58 -19.68 0.41
CA GLY A 145 -0.56 -20.45 -0.30
C GLY A 145 0.54 -19.61 -0.94
N TYR A 146 0.81 -18.40 -0.44
CA TYR A 146 1.99 -17.65 -0.85
C TYR A 146 3.28 -18.33 -0.37
N PRO A 147 4.36 -18.31 -1.17
CA PRO A 147 5.63 -18.88 -0.77
C PRO A 147 6.26 -18.09 0.39
N GLU A 148 7.02 -18.76 1.24
CA GLU A 148 7.66 -18.16 2.43
C GLU A 148 8.50 -16.92 2.11
N ALA A 149 9.17 -16.89 0.95
CA ALA A 149 9.94 -15.72 0.51
C ALA A 149 9.06 -14.46 0.33
N ALA A 150 7.85 -14.62 -0.22
CA ALA A 150 6.89 -13.52 -0.40
C ALA A 150 6.33 -13.06 0.94
N VAL A 151 5.93 -14.01 1.80
CA VAL A 151 5.47 -13.75 3.17
C VAL A 151 6.52 -12.97 3.96
N SER A 152 7.77 -13.46 3.94
CA SER A 152 8.90 -12.82 4.60
C SER A 152 9.19 -11.41 4.05
N ARG A 153 9.05 -11.17 2.73
CA ARG A 153 9.20 -9.84 2.14
C ARG A 153 8.14 -8.86 2.67
N VAL A 154 6.86 -9.27 2.65
CA VAL A 154 5.74 -8.45 3.15
C VAL A 154 5.91 -8.11 4.63
N LYS A 155 6.35 -9.08 5.47
CA LYS A 155 6.64 -8.82 6.88
C LYS A 155 7.68 -7.71 7.06
N ARG A 156 8.77 -7.72 6.27
CA ARG A 156 9.83 -6.71 6.36
C ARG A 156 9.31 -5.34 5.94
N MET A 157 8.55 -5.25 4.85
CA MET A 157 7.94 -4.00 4.37
C MET A 157 7.00 -3.38 5.42
N ILE A 158 6.06 -4.16 5.99
CA ILE A 158 5.13 -3.66 7.03
C ILE A 158 5.88 -3.19 8.29
N ASN A 159 6.96 -3.88 8.66
CA ASN A 159 7.81 -3.47 9.79
C ASN A 159 8.66 -2.22 9.50
N LYS A 160 8.65 -1.73 8.26
CA LYS A 160 9.50 -0.65 7.74
C LYS A 160 10.98 -0.97 7.86
N LEU A 161 11.33 -2.22 7.57
CA LEU A 161 12.70 -2.66 7.36
C LEU A 161 13.04 -2.45 5.88
N ASP A 162 14.33 -2.34 5.54
CA ASP A 162 14.80 -2.34 4.15
C ASP A 162 14.30 -1.18 3.27
N LEU A 163 14.05 0.00 3.85
CA LEU A 163 13.52 1.18 3.14
C LEU A 163 14.37 1.64 1.96
N MET A 164 15.66 1.30 1.92
CA MET A 164 16.61 1.78 0.90
C MET A 164 16.96 0.72 -0.17
N THR A 165 16.51 -0.52 -0.02
CA THR A 165 16.94 -1.65 -0.88
C THR A 165 15.81 -2.28 -1.67
N ASP A 166 14.56 -2.02 -1.31
CA ASP A 166 13.37 -2.49 -2.03
C ASP A 166 12.61 -1.29 -2.60
N GLU A 167 12.60 -1.15 -3.93
CA GLU A 167 11.95 -0.03 -4.62
C GLU A 167 10.46 0.08 -4.30
N GLU A 168 9.77 -1.06 -4.13
CA GLU A 168 8.35 -1.06 -3.79
C GLU A 168 8.10 -0.61 -2.35
N ASN A 169 9.09 -0.75 -1.47
CA ASN A 169 9.00 -0.24 -0.10
C ASN A 169 9.00 1.30 -0.06
N GLN A 170 9.76 1.94 -0.96
CA GLN A 170 9.68 3.39 -1.16
C GLN A 170 8.30 3.80 -1.70
N VAL A 171 7.70 3.01 -2.60
CA VAL A 171 6.32 3.27 -3.08
C VAL A 171 5.31 3.24 -1.94
N VAL A 172 5.42 2.29 -1.00
CA VAL A 172 4.55 2.24 0.18
C VAL A 172 4.76 3.47 1.07
N GLU A 173 6.01 3.89 1.31
CA GLU A 173 6.28 5.08 2.14
C GLU A 173 5.75 6.37 1.48
N ASP A 174 5.92 6.51 0.16
CA ASP A 174 5.35 7.60 -0.64
C ASP A 174 3.82 7.63 -0.49
N ALA A 175 3.17 6.48 -0.72
CA ALA A 175 1.72 6.35 -0.62
C ALA A 175 1.21 6.66 0.80
N LEU A 176 1.92 6.22 1.84
CA LEU A 176 1.60 6.54 3.24
C LEU A 176 1.67 8.03 3.54
N CYS A 177 2.69 8.72 3.00
CA CYS A 177 2.81 10.16 3.14
C CYS A 177 1.69 10.91 2.41
N LEU A 178 1.29 10.44 1.24
CA LEU A 178 0.20 11.01 0.46
C LEU A 178 -1.16 10.81 1.15
N VAL A 179 -1.44 9.61 1.67
CA VAL A 179 -2.66 9.37 2.48
C VAL A 179 -2.71 10.31 3.68
N PHE A 180 -1.58 10.54 4.36
CA PHE A 180 -1.52 11.49 5.47
C PHE A 180 -1.86 12.91 5.00
N LEU A 181 -1.22 13.39 3.92
CA LEU A 181 -1.44 14.74 3.40
C LEU A 181 -2.87 14.95 2.89
N GLU A 182 -3.47 13.95 2.24
CA GLU A 182 -4.79 14.08 1.62
C GLU A 182 -5.95 13.88 2.61
N HIS A 183 -5.81 12.96 3.57
CA HIS A 183 -6.95 12.53 4.39
C HIS A 183 -6.82 12.84 5.88
N GLN A 184 -5.63 13.20 6.37
CA GLN A 184 -5.37 13.34 7.82
C GLN A 184 -4.78 14.69 8.21
N PHE A 185 -4.24 15.44 7.25
CA PHE A 185 -3.50 16.66 7.53
C PHE A 185 -4.39 17.81 8.01
N ALA A 186 -5.53 18.04 7.34
CA ALA A 186 -6.54 19.01 7.78
C ALA A 186 -6.98 18.79 9.24
N GLU A 187 -7.40 17.56 9.59
CA GLU A 187 -7.83 17.24 10.96
C GLU A 187 -6.69 17.45 11.97
N LEU A 188 -5.45 17.11 11.61
CA LEU A 188 -4.29 17.35 12.47
C LEU A 188 -4.05 18.85 12.70
N LEU A 189 -4.16 19.68 11.65
CA LEU A 189 -4.03 21.13 11.75
C LEU A 189 -5.10 21.72 12.67
N GLU A 190 -6.36 21.31 12.49
CA GLU A 190 -7.47 21.75 13.32
C GLU A 190 -7.28 21.36 14.78
N LYS A 191 -6.90 20.11 15.04
CA LYS A 191 -6.69 19.61 16.40
C LYS A 191 -5.59 20.35 17.14
N GLU A 192 -4.45 20.58 16.49
CA GLU A 192 -3.35 21.34 17.09
C GLU A 192 -3.74 22.80 17.36
N GLY A 193 -4.65 23.37 16.56
CA GLY A 193 -5.28 24.68 16.85
C GLY A 193 -6.27 24.64 18.02
N ALA A 194 -7.13 23.61 18.09
CA ALA A 194 -8.20 23.49 19.08
C ALA A 194 -7.71 23.11 20.49
N ASP A 195 -6.74 22.20 20.60
CA ASP A 195 -6.13 21.81 21.88
C ASP A 195 -5.50 23.04 22.58
N LYS A 196 -5.09 24.05 21.81
CA LYS A 196 -4.58 25.34 22.31
C LYS A 196 -5.68 26.28 22.79
N ALA A 197 -6.78 26.42 22.03
CA ALA A 197 -7.92 27.23 22.46
C ALA A 197 -8.47 26.75 23.82
N ARG A 198 -8.49 25.43 24.05
CA ARG A 198 -8.89 24.82 25.32
C ARG A 198 -7.87 25.05 26.44
N ALA A 199 -6.56 24.96 26.16
CA ALA A 199 -5.51 25.23 27.14
C ALA A 199 -5.45 26.71 27.58
N GLY A 200 -5.86 27.64 26.71
CA GLY A 200 -5.91 29.08 27.01
C GLY A 200 -7.15 29.55 27.79
N ALA A 201 -8.21 28.73 27.88
CA ALA A 201 -9.48 29.09 28.53
C ALA A 201 -9.62 28.57 29.98
N GLY A 202 -8.59 27.93 30.53
CA GLY A 202 -8.58 27.43 31.91
C GLY A 202 -8.32 28.52 32.94
N GLU A 203 -9.36 28.89 33.70
CA GLU A 203 -9.28 29.81 34.84
C GLU A 203 -8.53 29.13 36.00
N GLY A 204 -7.22 29.37 36.13
CA GLY A 204 -6.43 28.77 37.20
C GLY A 204 -4.94 28.74 36.94
N ARG A 205 -4.24 29.74 37.47
CA ARG A 205 -2.78 29.91 37.50
C ARG A 205 -2.03 28.62 37.90
N ARG A 206 -1.43 27.93 36.91
CA ARG A 206 -0.11 27.26 36.94
C ARG A 206 0.33 27.05 35.50
N GLU A 207 1.24 27.89 35.04
CA GLU A 207 1.93 27.77 33.75
C GLU A 207 2.65 26.42 33.68
N ARG A 208 1.99 25.40 33.10
CA ARG A 208 2.70 24.27 32.49
C ARG A 208 3.07 24.73 31.09
N GLU A 209 4.34 25.06 30.88
CA GLU A 209 5.00 25.46 29.62
C GLU A 209 4.12 25.27 28.37
N GLY A 210 3.27 26.26 28.10
CA GLY A 210 2.36 26.27 26.97
C GLY A 210 3.12 26.70 25.72
N TRP A 211 3.29 25.77 24.78
CA TRP A 211 3.89 26.04 23.46
C TRP A 211 3.18 27.24 22.78
N ALA A 212 3.91 28.29 22.38
CA ALA A 212 3.36 29.50 21.76
C ALA A 212 2.76 29.22 20.36
N PRO A 213 1.84 30.08 19.83
CA PRO A 213 1.22 29.87 18.51
C PRO A 213 2.25 29.69 17.38
N GLN A 214 3.32 30.48 17.38
CA GLN A 214 4.43 30.38 16.43
C GLN A 214 5.12 29.01 16.51
N GLN A 215 5.28 28.48 17.72
CA GLN A 215 5.91 27.19 17.93
C GLN A 215 4.99 26.02 17.50
N THR A 216 3.66 26.21 17.51
CA THR A 216 2.67 25.24 16.97
C THR A 216 2.74 25.20 15.44
N GLN A 217 2.75 26.38 14.80
CA GLN A 217 2.96 26.47 13.36
C GLN A 217 4.30 25.85 12.95
N GLN A 218 5.37 26.13 13.70
CA GLN A 218 6.69 25.53 13.45
C GLN A 218 6.65 24.00 13.57
N ARG A 219 5.94 23.46 14.57
CA ARG A 219 5.76 22.02 14.72
C ARG A 219 5.05 21.39 13.51
N MET A 220 4.04 22.06 12.97
CA MET A 220 3.34 21.59 11.75
C MET A 220 4.27 21.62 10.53
N VAL A 221 5.04 22.69 10.36
CA VAL A 221 6.10 22.78 9.34
C VAL A 221 7.11 21.63 9.49
N ASP A 222 7.56 21.34 10.72
CA ASP A 222 8.52 20.26 10.98
C ASP A 222 7.93 18.87 10.69
N ILE A 223 6.62 18.67 10.92
CA ILE A 223 5.92 17.44 10.55
C ILE A 223 5.92 17.30 9.02
N VAL A 224 5.55 18.35 8.28
CA VAL A 224 5.56 18.31 6.81
C VAL A 224 6.97 18.08 6.28
N ARG A 225 8.01 18.73 6.82
CA ARG A 225 9.41 18.48 6.44
C ARG A 225 9.81 17.02 6.65
N LYS A 226 9.43 16.41 7.78
CA LYS A 226 9.69 14.98 8.04
C LYS A 226 8.92 14.07 7.10
N THR A 227 7.68 14.42 6.75
CA THR A 227 6.88 13.69 5.74
C THR A 227 7.55 13.80 4.37
N TRP A 228 7.97 15.00 3.96
CA TRP A 228 8.66 15.26 2.70
C TRP A 228 10.00 14.55 2.57
N GLY A 229 10.78 14.50 3.66
CA GLY A 229 12.06 13.82 3.72
C GLY A 229 11.98 12.31 3.52
N LYS A 230 10.82 11.69 3.81
CA LYS A 230 10.59 10.26 3.59
C LYS A 230 10.16 9.92 2.16
N MET A 231 9.61 10.90 1.43
CA MET A 231 9.12 10.69 0.09
C MET A 231 10.24 10.69 -0.94
N GLY A 232 10.14 9.78 -1.91
CA GLY A 232 10.90 9.78 -3.15
C GLY A 232 10.35 10.81 -4.14
N GLU A 233 10.98 10.87 -5.32
CA GLU A 233 10.62 11.83 -6.36
C GLU A 233 9.15 11.69 -6.82
N LYS A 234 8.68 10.45 -7.02
CA LYS A 234 7.30 10.15 -7.42
C LYS A 234 6.29 10.62 -6.37
N GLY A 235 6.51 10.29 -5.10
CA GLY A 235 5.68 10.75 -3.99
C GLY A 235 5.61 12.28 -3.89
N ARG A 236 6.76 12.96 -3.97
CA ARG A 236 6.82 14.44 -3.96
C ARG A 236 6.08 15.06 -5.14
N ALA A 237 6.27 14.52 -6.35
CA ALA A 237 5.60 15.00 -7.55
C ALA A 237 4.07 14.81 -7.47
N ALA A 238 3.60 13.74 -6.82
CA ALA A 238 2.18 13.52 -6.55
C ALA A 238 1.65 14.47 -5.47
N ALA A 239 2.42 14.70 -4.39
CA ALA A 239 2.04 15.58 -3.28
C ALA A 239 1.78 17.01 -3.74
N LEU A 240 2.58 17.53 -4.69
CA LEU A 240 2.40 18.86 -5.26
C LEU A 240 1.12 19.02 -6.10
N LYS A 241 0.43 17.93 -6.43
CA LYS A 241 -0.82 17.94 -7.20
C LYS A 241 -2.06 17.77 -6.32
N LEU A 242 -1.90 17.60 -5.01
CA LEU A 242 -3.02 17.45 -4.09
C LEU A 242 -3.84 18.74 -4.02
N ALA A 243 -5.16 18.60 -3.94
CA ALA A 243 -6.08 19.71 -3.72
C ALA A 243 -6.12 20.06 -2.23
N LEU A 244 -5.14 20.85 -1.79
CA LEU A 244 -5.04 21.31 -0.40
C LEU A 244 -5.85 22.60 -0.16
N SER A 245 -6.41 22.75 1.03
CA SER A 245 -6.99 24.03 1.45
C SER A 245 -5.92 25.12 1.55
N PRO A 246 -6.30 26.42 1.55
CA PRO A 246 -5.33 27.51 1.71
C PRO A 246 -4.46 27.39 2.98
N ALA A 247 -5.03 26.90 4.09
CA ALA A 247 -4.31 26.72 5.35
C ALA A 247 -3.28 25.58 5.27
N GLU A 248 -3.64 24.46 4.64
CA GLU A 248 -2.72 23.34 4.40
C GLU A 248 -1.58 23.75 3.45
N ALA A 249 -1.93 24.44 2.37
CA ALA A 249 -0.98 24.90 1.36
C ALA A 249 0.07 25.87 1.95
N ASP A 250 -0.33 26.79 2.84
CA ASP A 250 0.62 27.69 3.54
C ASP A 250 1.68 26.90 4.32
N VAL A 251 1.26 25.91 5.10
CA VAL A 251 2.19 25.08 5.90
C VAL A 251 3.14 24.30 4.99
N VAL A 252 2.63 23.75 3.88
CA VAL A 252 3.47 23.04 2.90
C VAL A 252 4.47 24.00 2.24
N GLN A 253 4.05 25.19 1.79
CA GLN A 253 4.96 26.17 1.20
C GLN A 253 6.08 26.55 2.15
N ARG A 254 5.75 26.87 3.41
CA ARG A 254 6.73 27.20 4.45
C ARG A 254 7.72 26.06 4.72
N ALA A 255 7.25 24.81 4.66
CA ALA A 255 8.09 23.64 4.84
C ALA A 255 9.09 23.43 3.69
N LEU A 256 8.74 23.82 2.47
CA LEU A 256 9.56 23.64 1.26
C LEU A 256 10.48 24.83 0.96
N SER A 257 10.18 26.02 1.48
CA SER A 257 10.96 27.24 1.23
C SER A 257 12.20 27.43 2.10
N GLY A 258 12.49 26.52 3.05
CA GLY A 258 13.68 26.61 3.91
C GLY A 258 14.24 25.26 4.24
#